data_AF-A0A7Z0BEI2-F1
#
_entry.id   AF-A0A7Z0BEI2-F1
#
_cell.length_a   1.000
_cell.length_b   1.000
_cell.length_c   1.000
_cell.angle_alpha   90.00
_cell.angle_beta   90.00
_cell.angle_gamma   90.00
#
_symmetry.space_group_name_H-M   'P 1'
#
loop_
_entity.id
_entity.type
_entity.pdbx_description
1 polymer ?
#
loop_
_entity_poly.entity_id
_entity_poly.type
_entity_poly.pdbx_seq_one_letter_code
_entity_poly.pdbx_strand_id
1 'polypeptide(L)'
;MGCENDGCSHEWHYAPYRTGLGALQRGQGSAVAWLQGQPDHGHKVYTCTARDTRWDWQVDDRYTYLARLLHDLRLDTAPLVAQLHACGPYRPWPQTDSTDDDNQFNLAVGVLEALARKGNRQAHDTLRGYVRDGIRWIDALTTLASSWPAEWWDDLWETAAMRIRPEDVAEVLPAAEPWLRWRGRDPRIDSVLNAAQRSRKDAQGRRVDLSTTSDAELIALLQAPDTGRAVKVTALHQIRRRARPVPELLDAVEQLAAERQAGLFGALRVLGPQVLPAARVWAADPEHPLFDAAAHLLAQHGDEQDIPSILAALDRLTDEWCGHDRLTEGLARILTTSPSASQADLRTTVIRRLRRLTIASPHSYERRSYLQSLLLLDPDKTTAVLPSYLLDCEPDVRLLAAQHTPLTDQTRRWLLTLREDPVEEASVRQAAAARLTGD
;
A
#
# COMPACT_ATOMS: atom_id res chain seq x y z
N MET A 1 23.49 7.24 -24.09
CA MET A 1 24.92 7.07 -24.43
C MET A 1 25.48 6.01 -23.50
N GLY A 2 26.24 5.06 -24.08
CA GLY A 2 26.42 3.70 -23.59
C GLY A 2 27.26 3.52 -22.34
N CYS A 3 26.86 2.54 -21.54
CA CYS A 3 27.62 1.98 -20.42
C CYS A 3 28.54 0.88 -20.95
N GLU A 4 29.83 1.16 -21.03
CA GLU A 4 30.89 0.14 -21.03
C GLU A 4 31.24 -0.16 -19.57
N ASN A 5 30.63 -1.23 -19.03
CA ASN A 5 31.22 -2.06 -17.97
C ASN A 5 30.32 -3.30 -17.79
N ASP A 6 30.93 -4.48 -17.89
CA ASP A 6 30.34 -5.82 -17.72
C ASP A 6 29.78 -6.03 -16.30
N GLY A 7 28.61 -5.45 -16.05
CA GLY A 7 27.86 -5.57 -14.81
C GLY A 7 26.43 -5.05 -14.88
N CYS A 8 25.88 -4.84 -16.08
CA CYS A 8 24.46 -4.51 -16.24
C CYS A 8 23.62 -5.70 -15.77
N SER A 9 23.17 -5.66 -14.52
CA SER A 9 21.99 -6.40 -14.09
C SER A 9 20.91 -6.13 -15.15
N HIS A 10 20.38 -7.17 -15.79
CA HIS A 10 19.27 -7.00 -16.71
C HIS A 10 18.16 -6.25 -15.97
N GLU A 11 17.93 -5.00 -16.35
CA GLU A 11 16.88 -4.17 -15.77
C GLU A 11 15.56 -4.90 -15.99
N TRP A 12 14.94 -5.34 -14.88
CA TRP A 12 13.72 -6.13 -14.98
C TRP A 12 12.56 -5.22 -15.38
N HIS A 13 11.74 -5.68 -16.32
CA HIS A 13 10.56 -4.96 -16.77
C HIS A 13 9.31 -5.83 -16.71
N TYR A 14 8.19 -5.22 -16.38
CA TYR A 14 6.88 -5.85 -16.49
C TYR A 14 6.61 -6.28 -17.94
N ALA A 15 5.99 -7.45 -18.11
CA ALA A 15 5.42 -7.86 -19.38
C ALA A 15 4.35 -6.85 -19.86
N PRO A 16 4.09 -6.79 -21.18
CA PRO A 16 3.09 -5.86 -21.71
C PRO A 16 1.74 -6.08 -21.03
N TYR A 17 1.12 -4.99 -20.56
CA TYR A 17 -0.08 -5.02 -19.72
C TYR A 17 -1.32 -5.64 -20.38
N ARG A 18 -1.29 -5.84 -21.70
CA ARG A 18 -2.36 -6.52 -22.46
C ARG A 18 -2.19 -8.04 -22.56
N THR A 19 -1.12 -8.59 -21.98
CA THR A 19 -0.85 -10.03 -21.96
C THR A 19 -1.31 -10.64 -20.63
N GLY A 20 -1.61 -11.95 -20.62
CA GLY A 20 -1.95 -12.66 -19.38
C GLY A 20 -0.85 -12.58 -18.31
N LEU A 21 0.43 -12.64 -18.71
CA LEU A 21 1.56 -12.45 -17.80
C LEU A 21 1.64 -11.01 -17.25
N GLY A 22 1.44 -10.00 -18.10
CA GLY A 22 1.44 -8.60 -17.67
C GLY A 22 0.28 -8.28 -16.72
N ALA A 23 -0.89 -8.88 -16.94
CA ALA A 23 -2.03 -8.80 -16.02
C ALA A 23 -1.73 -9.50 -14.69
N LEU A 24 -1.08 -10.67 -14.72
CA LEU A 24 -0.69 -11.44 -13.54
C LEU A 24 0.30 -10.68 -12.66
N GLN A 25 1.37 -10.12 -13.25
CA GLN A 25 2.39 -9.35 -12.53
C GLN A 25 1.78 -8.11 -11.84
N ARG A 26 0.76 -7.49 -12.44
CA ARG A 26 0.03 -6.33 -11.89
C ARG A 26 -1.19 -6.71 -11.06
N GLY A 27 -1.44 -8.00 -10.83
CA GLY A 27 -2.47 -8.44 -9.90
C GLY A 27 -3.89 -8.38 -10.37
N GLN A 28 -4.09 -8.33 -11.67
CA GLN A 28 -5.44 -8.17 -12.19
C GLN A 28 -6.18 -9.49 -12.08
N GLY A 29 -7.44 -9.39 -11.68
CA GLY A 29 -8.33 -10.54 -11.67
C GLY A 29 -8.63 -11.11 -13.06
N SER A 30 -8.38 -10.34 -14.13
CA SER A 30 -8.40 -10.84 -15.51
C SER A 30 -7.39 -11.97 -15.76
N ALA A 31 -6.22 -11.93 -15.09
CA ALA A 31 -5.25 -13.03 -15.16
C ALA A 31 -5.73 -14.28 -14.42
N VAL A 32 -6.45 -14.12 -13.31
CA VAL A 32 -7.06 -15.24 -12.58
C VAL A 32 -8.11 -15.92 -13.45
N ALA A 33 -9.02 -15.13 -14.04
CA ALA A 33 -10.04 -15.65 -14.95
C ALA A 33 -9.42 -16.36 -16.17
N TRP A 34 -8.33 -15.82 -16.72
CA TRP A 34 -7.58 -16.44 -17.80
C TRP A 34 -6.95 -17.77 -17.38
N LEU A 35 -6.24 -17.82 -16.25
CA LEU A 35 -5.58 -19.03 -15.74
C LEU A 35 -6.58 -20.12 -15.37
N GLN A 36 -7.76 -19.77 -14.85
CA GLN A 36 -8.85 -20.71 -14.60
C GLN A 36 -9.35 -21.38 -15.89
N GLY A 37 -9.36 -20.65 -17.01
CA GLY A 37 -9.72 -21.20 -18.32
C GLY A 37 -8.57 -21.92 -19.03
N GLN A 38 -7.31 -21.71 -18.61
CA GLN A 38 -6.11 -22.24 -19.26
C GLN A 38 -5.05 -22.68 -18.23
N PRO A 39 -5.34 -23.72 -17.42
CA PRO A 39 -4.49 -24.14 -16.30
C PRO A 39 -3.07 -24.57 -16.71
N ASP A 40 -2.84 -24.97 -17.97
CA ASP A 40 -1.50 -25.31 -18.50
C ASP A 40 -0.51 -24.13 -18.41
N HIS A 41 -1.02 -22.90 -18.33
CA HIS A 41 -0.22 -21.70 -18.11
C HIS A 41 0.06 -21.40 -16.63
N GLY A 42 -0.39 -22.24 -15.70
CA GLY A 42 -0.25 -22.05 -14.26
C GLY A 42 1.18 -21.85 -13.78
N HIS A 43 2.16 -22.44 -14.48
CA HIS A 43 3.59 -22.24 -14.21
C HIS A 43 4.03 -20.76 -14.23
N LYS A 44 3.27 -19.86 -14.88
CA LYS A 44 3.56 -18.42 -14.90
C LYS A 44 3.36 -17.74 -13.54
N VAL A 45 2.60 -18.34 -12.63
CA VAL A 45 2.50 -17.87 -11.24
C VAL A 45 3.88 -17.85 -10.59
N TYR A 46 4.75 -18.82 -10.92
CA TYR A 46 6.11 -18.85 -10.39
C TYR A 46 6.96 -17.65 -10.78
N THR A 47 6.66 -16.98 -11.90
CA THR A 47 7.32 -15.73 -12.28
C THR A 47 7.06 -14.61 -11.26
N CYS A 48 5.90 -14.61 -10.60
CA CYS A 48 5.53 -13.58 -9.61
C CYS A 48 5.83 -14.00 -8.17
N THR A 49 6.21 -15.27 -7.93
CA THR A 49 6.66 -15.73 -6.61
C THR A 49 8.19 -15.78 -6.51
N ALA A 50 8.89 -15.93 -7.62
CA ALA A 50 10.36 -15.93 -7.68
C ALA A 50 10.95 -14.50 -7.70
N ARG A 51 10.11 -13.50 -7.97
CA ARG A 51 10.44 -12.08 -7.88
C ARG A 51 9.20 -11.33 -7.43
N ASP A 52 9.36 -10.39 -6.50
CA ASP A 52 8.28 -9.48 -6.12
C ASP A 52 7.92 -8.56 -7.30
N THR A 53 6.65 -8.58 -7.68
CA THR A 53 6.10 -7.77 -8.78
C THR A 53 5.19 -6.66 -8.29
N ARG A 54 5.24 -6.34 -7.00
CA ARG A 54 4.66 -5.10 -6.47
C ARG A 54 5.50 -3.92 -6.92
N TRP A 55 4.83 -2.81 -7.20
CA TRP A 55 5.54 -1.57 -7.47
C TRP A 55 6.06 -0.98 -6.17
N ASP A 56 5.17 -0.88 -5.17
CA ASP A 56 5.50 -0.49 -3.81
C ASP A 56 4.96 -1.54 -2.84
N TRP A 57 5.86 -2.35 -2.29
CA TRP A 57 5.52 -3.43 -1.37
C TRP A 57 4.82 -2.93 -0.09
N GLN A 58 4.95 -1.65 0.26
CA GLN A 58 4.34 -1.07 1.46
C GLN A 58 2.83 -0.88 1.32
N VAL A 59 2.33 -0.78 0.09
CA VAL A 59 0.93 -0.40 -0.19
C VAL A 59 0.24 -1.29 -1.21
N ASP A 60 0.97 -1.93 -2.12
CA ASP A 60 0.40 -2.89 -3.07
C ASP A 60 0.27 -4.29 -2.42
N ASP A 61 -0.86 -4.96 -2.62
CA ASP A 61 -1.08 -6.34 -2.15
C ASP A 61 -0.84 -7.38 -3.26
N ARG A 62 -0.08 -8.43 -2.92
CA ARG A 62 0.13 -9.63 -3.74
C ARG A 62 -0.11 -10.93 -2.98
N TYR A 63 -0.17 -10.92 -1.66
CA TYR A 63 -0.01 -12.14 -0.85
C TYR A 63 -1.20 -13.06 -1.02
N THR A 64 -2.39 -12.56 -0.72
CA THR A 64 -3.64 -13.32 -0.83
C THR A 64 -3.94 -13.70 -2.28
N TYR A 65 -3.58 -12.84 -3.23
CA TYR A 65 -3.74 -13.08 -4.66
C TYR A 65 -2.91 -14.28 -5.15
N LEU A 66 -1.61 -14.29 -4.84
CA LEU A 66 -0.72 -15.38 -5.24
C LEU A 66 -1.04 -16.67 -4.46
N ALA A 67 -1.41 -16.57 -3.18
CA ALA A 67 -1.84 -17.72 -2.37
C ALA A 67 -3.09 -18.39 -2.96
N ARG A 68 -4.09 -17.61 -3.39
CA ARG A 68 -5.27 -18.13 -4.10
C ARG A 68 -4.88 -18.83 -5.39
N LEU A 69 -4.03 -18.22 -6.22
CA LEU A 69 -3.58 -18.84 -7.46
C LEU A 69 -2.81 -20.15 -7.25
N LEU A 70 -1.90 -20.20 -6.28
CA LEU A 70 -1.18 -21.43 -5.93
C LEU A 70 -2.14 -22.53 -5.46
N HIS A 71 -3.14 -22.17 -4.64
CA HIS A 71 -4.16 -23.10 -4.14
C HIS A 71 -5.09 -23.60 -5.26
N ASP A 72 -5.71 -22.69 -6.00
CA ASP A 72 -6.74 -22.98 -7.00
C ASP A 72 -6.16 -23.78 -8.18
N LEU A 73 -4.92 -23.49 -8.57
CA LEU A 73 -4.21 -24.19 -9.65
C LEU A 73 -3.40 -25.40 -9.15
N ARG A 74 -3.43 -25.70 -7.85
CA ARG A 74 -2.72 -26.82 -7.20
C ARG A 74 -1.22 -26.85 -7.52
N LEU A 75 -0.59 -25.68 -7.45
CA LEU A 75 0.83 -25.52 -7.73
C LEU A 75 1.67 -25.90 -6.50
N ASP A 76 2.83 -26.51 -6.75
CA ASP A 76 3.79 -26.86 -5.69
C ASP A 76 4.34 -25.59 -5.03
N THR A 77 4.40 -25.58 -3.71
CA THR A 77 4.96 -24.48 -2.91
C THR A 77 6.47 -24.60 -2.71
N ALA A 78 7.09 -25.73 -3.06
CA ALA A 78 8.52 -25.95 -2.86
C ALA A 78 9.43 -24.85 -3.45
N PRO A 79 9.18 -24.29 -4.66
CA PRO A 79 9.97 -23.16 -5.16
C PRO A 79 9.92 -21.92 -4.27
N LEU A 80 8.75 -21.62 -3.70
CA LEU A 80 8.56 -20.49 -2.78
C LEU A 80 9.29 -20.73 -1.46
N VAL A 81 9.26 -21.96 -0.95
CA VAL A 81 9.99 -22.34 0.27
C VAL A 81 11.50 -22.27 0.04
N ALA A 82 12.00 -22.75 -1.09
CA ALA A 82 13.42 -22.63 -1.45
C ALA A 82 13.84 -21.16 -1.50
N GLN A 83 13.00 -20.29 -2.09
CA GLN A 83 13.24 -18.84 -2.13
C GLN A 83 13.27 -18.20 -0.74
N LEU A 84 12.35 -18.58 0.15
CA LEU A 84 12.34 -18.12 1.55
C LEU A 84 13.68 -18.41 2.25
N HIS A 85 14.21 -19.63 2.08
CA HIS A 85 15.49 -20.02 2.69
C HIS A 85 16.73 -19.44 1.99
N ALA A 86 16.58 -18.97 0.74
CA ALA A 86 17.67 -18.31 0.01
C ALA A 86 17.88 -16.85 0.44
N CYS A 87 16.88 -16.22 1.08
CA CYS A 87 16.95 -14.83 1.52
C CYS A 87 17.99 -14.66 2.66
N GLY A 88 18.84 -13.65 2.53
CA GLY A 88 19.84 -13.30 3.54
C GLY A 88 19.27 -12.66 4.82
N PRO A 89 20.14 -12.20 5.73
CA PRO A 89 19.71 -11.43 6.89
C PRO A 89 19.11 -10.06 6.47
N TYR A 90 18.24 -9.51 7.32
CA TYR A 90 17.64 -8.19 7.09
C TYR A 90 18.71 -7.09 6.97
N ARG A 91 18.53 -6.17 6.02
CA ARG A 91 19.45 -5.06 5.77
C ARG A 91 18.78 -3.73 6.08
N PRO A 92 19.12 -3.06 7.19
CA PRO A 92 18.50 -1.79 7.53
C PRO A 92 18.90 -0.69 6.55
N TRP A 93 17.94 0.20 6.26
CA TRP A 93 18.20 1.44 5.54
C TRP A 93 19.36 2.23 6.19
N PRO A 94 20.30 2.81 5.40
CA PRO A 94 20.26 3.03 3.96
C PRO A 94 20.96 1.94 3.12
N GLN A 95 21.25 0.76 3.68
CA GLN A 95 21.93 -0.29 2.94
C GLN A 95 21.07 -0.73 1.76
N THR A 96 21.61 -0.66 0.53
CA THR A 96 20.87 -1.05 -0.67
C THR A 96 20.83 -2.57 -0.77
N ASP A 97 19.62 -3.12 -0.77
CA ASP A 97 19.37 -4.50 -1.10
C ASP A 97 19.37 -4.69 -2.62
N SER A 98 20.54 -4.99 -3.18
CA SER A 98 20.71 -5.19 -4.61
C SER A 98 20.08 -6.48 -5.13
N THR A 99 19.71 -7.41 -4.24
CA THR A 99 19.13 -8.71 -4.59
C THR A 99 17.62 -8.76 -4.37
N ASP A 100 17.04 -7.69 -3.80
CA ASP A 100 15.61 -7.60 -3.48
C ASP A 100 15.15 -8.67 -2.47
N ASP A 101 16.09 -9.18 -1.67
CA ASP A 101 15.91 -10.22 -0.64
C ASP A 101 14.83 -9.84 0.38
N ASP A 102 14.78 -8.58 0.80
CA ASP A 102 13.83 -8.11 1.81
C ASP A 102 12.39 -8.16 1.30
N ASN A 103 12.15 -7.68 0.08
CA ASN A 103 10.84 -7.74 -0.55
C ASN A 103 10.46 -9.19 -0.86
N GLN A 104 11.41 -9.98 -1.34
CA GLN A 104 11.21 -11.37 -1.69
C GLN A 104 10.95 -12.26 -0.46
N PHE A 105 11.60 -11.98 0.68
CA PHE A 105 11.31 -12.61 1.97
C PHE A 105 9.89 -12.29 2.43
N ASN A 106 9.54 -10.99 2.44
CA ASN A 106 8.21 -10.53 2.85
C ASN A 106 7.11 -11.16 1.98
N LEU A 107 7.33 -11.24 0.66
CA LEU A 107 6.44 -11.92 -0.28
C LEU A 107 6.27 -13.41 0.06
N ALA A 108 7.37 -14.13 0.28
CA ALA A 108 7.32 -15.56 0.55
C ALA A 108 6.62 -15.88 1.88
N VAL A 109 6.95 -15.15 2.94
CA VAL A 109 6.27 -15.30 4.23
C VAL A 109 4.78 -14.97 4.09
N GLY A 110 4.43 -13.84 3.47
CA GLY A 110 3.03 -13.41 3.29
C GLY A 110 2.18 -14.40 2.48
N VAL A 111 2.73 -14.97 1.41
CA VAL A 111 2.03 -15.97 0.59
C VAL A 111 1.85 -17.29 1.34
N LEU A 112 2.89 -17.78 2.03
CA LEU A 112 2.78 -19.00 2.85
C LEU A 112 1.82 -18.81 4.03
N GLU A 113 1.81 -17.63 4.64
CA GLU A 113 0.92 -17.25 5.72
C GLU A 113 -0.54 -17.35 5.27
N ALA A 114 -0.87 -16.73 4.13
CA ALA A 114 -2.21 -16.78 3.55
C ALA A 114 -2.59 -18.21 3.15
N LEU A 115 -1.68 -19.00 2.57
CA LEU A 115 -1.92 -20.41 2.27
C LEU A 115 -2.25 -21.23 3.52
N ALA A 116 -1.56 -20.99 4.64
CA ALA A 116 -1.81 -21.67 5.91
C ALA A 116 -3.21 -21.36 6.45
N ARG A 117 -3.63 -20.08 6.46
CA ARG A 117 -4.99 -19.68 6.83
C ARG A 117 -6.06 -20.27 5.90
N LYS A 118 -5.72 -20.51 4.62
CA LYS A 118 -6.58 -21.22 3.66
C LYS A 118 -6.59 -22.75 3.86
N GLY A 119 -5.88 -23.27 4.87
CA GLY A 119 -5.87 -24.69 5.25
C GLY A 119 -4.69 -25.50 4.71
N ASN A 120 -3.67 -24.87 4.10
CA ASN A 120 -2.47 -25.56 3.65
C ASN A 120 -1.56 -25.91 4.84
N ARG A 121 -1.60 -27.17 5.30
CA ARG A 121 -0.78 -27.66 6.42
C ARG A 121 0.71 -27.60 6.15
N GLN A 122 1.15 -27.85 4.92
CA GLN A 122 2.57 -27.76 4.57
C GLN A 122 3.09 -26.33 4.73
N ALA A 123 2.33 -25.33 4.30
CA ALA A 123 2.70 -23.92 4.49
C ALA A 123 2.74 -23.53 5.97
N HIS A 124 1.75 -23.99 6.75
CA HIS A 124 1.71 -23.83 8.21
C HIS A 124 2.98 -24.42 8.88
N ASP A 125 3.29 -25.68 8.59
CA ASP A 125 4.42 -26.38 9.18
C ASP A 125 5.76 -25.82 8.72
N THR A 126 5.85 -25.38 7.47
CA THR A 126 7.04 -24.70 6.91
C THR A 126 7.34 -23.42 7.67
N LEU A 127 6.36 -22.55 7.89
CA LEU A 127 6.58 -21.28 8.58
C LEU A 127 6.92 -21.48 10.05
N ARG A 128 6.27 -22.43 10.73
CA ARG A 128 6.66 -22.83 12.10
C ARG A 128 8.06 -23.44 12.14
N GLY A 129 8.45 -24.21 11.12
CA GLY A 129 9.81 -24.70 10.92
C GLY A 129 10.80 -23.55 10.80
N TYR A 130 10.50 -22.57 9.93
CA TYR A 130 11.32 -21.39 9.70
C TYR A 130 11.52 -20.54 10.96
N VAL A 131 10.53 -20.44 11.86
CA VAL A 131 10.72 -19.79 13.16
C VAL A 131 11.76 -20.52 14.03
N ARG A 132 11.91 -21.84 13.87
CA ARG A 132 12.87 -22.64 14.64
C ARG A 132 14.29 -22.57 14.10
N ASP A 133 14.49 -22.47 12.79
CA ASP A 133 15.81 -22.58 12.16
C ASP A 133 16.21 -21.40 11.26
N GLY A 134 15.25 -20.67 10.70
CA GLY A 134 15.43 -19.59 9.75
C GLY A 134 16.20 -18.39 10.32
N ILE A 135 16.98 -17.73 9.45
CA ILE A 135 17.82 -16.60 9.85
C ILE A 135 17.00 -15.38 10.28
N ARG A 136 15.87 -15.14 9.60
CA ARG A 136 14.92 -14.04 9.89
C ARG A 136 13.70 -14.50 10.69
N TRP A 137 13.94 -15.29 11.73
CA TRP A 137 12.87 -15.92 12.51
C TRP A 137 11.98 -14.91 13.27
N ILE A 138 12.51 -13.75 13.69
CA ILE A 138 11.73 -12.70 14.37
C ILE A 138 10.72 -12.06 13.40
N ASP A 139 11.13 -11.77 12.17
CA ASP A 139 10.26 -11.20 11.13
C ASP A 139 9.13 -12.19 10.76
N ALA A 140 9.49 -13.46 10.55
CA ALA A 140 8.52 -14.51 10.28
C ALA A 140 7.54 -14.65 11.43
N LEU A 141 8.03 -14.78 12.67
CA LEU A 141 7.21 -14.89 13.88
C LEU A 141 6.29 -13.69 14.07
N THR A 142 6.76 -12.47 13.82
CA THR A 142 5.95 -11.24 13.89
C THR A 142 4.80 -11.28 12.88
N THR A 143 5.07 -11.77 11.68
CA THR A 143 4.04 -11.95 10.64
C THR A 143 3.00 -13.00 11.06
N LEU A 144 3.43 -14.15 11.62
CA LEU A 144 2.53 -15.18 12.12
C LEU A 144 1.66 -14.66 13.26
N ALA A 145 2.27 -14.00 14.24
CA ALA A 145 1.55 -13.49 15.41
C ALA A 145 0.54 -12.39 15.09
N SER A 146 0.77 -11.64 14.01
CA SER A 146 -0.14 -10.60 13.53
C SER A 146 -1.33 -11.16 12.74
N SER A 147 -1.21 -12.36 12.16
CA SER A 147 -2.16 -12.87 11.17
C SER A 147 -2.87 -14.17 11.59
N TRP A 148 -2.21 -15.00 12.40
CA TRP A 148 -2.74 -16.29 12.84
C TRP A 148 -3.36 -16.24 14.24
N PRO A 149 -4.35 -17.11 14.51
CA PRO A 149 -4.83 -17.36 15.86
C PRO A 149 -3.68 -17.74 16.79
N ALA A 150 -3.75 -17.31 18.05
CA ALA A 150 -2.65 -17.47 18.99
C ALA A 150 -2.30 -18.94 19.27
N GLU A 151 -3.28 -19.83 19.25
CA GLU A 151 -3.09 -21.27 19.38
C GLU A 151 -2.14 -21.88 18.33
N TRP A 152 -1.88 -21.19 17.21
CA TRP A 152 -0.98 -21.67 16.16
C TRP A 152 0.48 -21.27 16.36
N TRP A 153 0.79 -20.36 17.29
CA TRP A 153 2.14 -19.86 17.50
C TRP A 153 2.53 -19.66 18.96
N ASP A 154 1.59 -19.64 19.92
CA ASP A 154 1.89 -19.35 21.33
C ASP A 154 2.85 -20.36 21.94
N ASP A 155 2.85 -21.60 21.46
CA ASP A 155 3.77 -22.67 21.86
C ASP A 155 5.23 -22.45 21.40
N LEU A 156 5.46 -21.53 20.45
CA LEU A 156 6.81 -21.19 19.97
C LEU A 156 7.60 -20.34 20.98
N TRP A 157 7.02 -19.97 22.13
CA TRP A 157 7.70 -19.17 23.15
C TRP A 157 9.01 -19.80 23.63
N GLU A 158 9.07 -21.12 23.78
CA GLU A 158 10.30 -21.83 24.18
C GLU A 158 11.39 -21.72 23.12
N THR A 159 10.99 -21.84 21.85
CA THR A 159 11.89 -21.64 20.69
C THR A 159 12.42 -20.22 20.69
N ALA A 160 11.55 -19.22 20.86
CA ALA A 160 11.94 -17.82 20.94
C ALA A 160 12.89 -17.57 22.12
N ALA A 161 12.64 -18.13 23.30
CA ALA A 161 13.51 -17.99 24.46
C ALA A 161 14.91 -18.60 24.25
N MET A 162 15.02 -19.69 23.49
CA MET A 162 16.30 -20.29 23.12
C MET A 162 17.06 -19.50 22.05
N ARG A 163 16.34 -18.83 21.14
CA ARG A 163 16.92 -18.13 19.98
C ARG A 163 17.22 -16.67 20.23
N ILE A 164 16.42 -15.98 21.04
CA ILE A 164 16.54 -14.54 21.27
C ILE A 164 17.90 -14.19 21.87
N ARG A 165 18.47 -13.08 21.42
CA ARG A 165 19.76 -12.57 21.82
C ARG A 165 19.67 -11.09 22.20
N PRO A 166 20.60 -10.56 23.02
CA PRO A 166 20.63 -9.14 23.36
C PRO A 166 20.71 -8.19 22.15
N GLU A 167 21.29 -8.62 21.04
CA GLU A 167 21.37 -7.87 19.78
C GLU A 167 20.01 -7.66 19.10
N ASP A 168 19.00 -8.50 19.37
CA ASP A 168 17.68 -8.48 18.72
C ASP A 168 16.79 -7.31 19.20
N VAL A 169 17.29 -6.45 20.11
CA VAL A 169 16.54 -5.35 20.74
C VAL A 169 15.86 -4.42 19.71
N ALA A 170 16.47 -4.23 18.54
CA ALA A 170 15.92 -3.38 17.48
C ALA A 170 14.76 -4.04 16.73
N GLU A 171 14.78 -5.36 16.58
CA GLU A 171 13.81 -6.14 15.80
C GLU A 171 12.53 -6.45 16.60
N VAL A 172 12.61 -6.41 17.92
CA VAL A 172 11.48 -6.76 18.80
C VAL A 172 10.62 -5.55 19.16
N LEU A 173 9.31 -5.66 18.94
CA LEU A 173 8.29 -4.67 19.33
C LEU A 173 7.58 -5.07 20.64
N PRO A 174 7.92 -4.48 21.80
CA PRO A 174 7.50 -5.05 23.08
C PRO A 174 6.02 -4.88 23.43
N ALA A 175 5.29 -4.07 22.66
CA ALA A 175 3.86 -3.81 22.81
C ALA A 175 3.02 -4.51 21.73
N ALA A 176 3.64 -5.35 20.88
CA ALA A 176 2.98 -6.12 19.85
C ALA A 176 3.03 -7.61 20.18
N GLU A 177 2.10 -8.39 19.60
CA GLU A 177 2.20 -9.86 19.62
C GLU A 177 3.43 -10.31 18.79
N PRO A 178 4.07 -11.44 19.15
CA PRO A 178 3.76 -12.33 20.28
C PRO A 178 4.36 -11.86 21.62
N TRP A 179 5.21 -10.83 21.56
CA TRP A 179 6.04 -10.38 22.68
C TRP A 179 5.23 -9.90 23.86
N LEU A 180 4.14 -9.19 23.61
CA LEU A 180 3.20 -8.72 24.63
C LEU A 180 2.67 -9.88 25.47
N ARG A 181 2.29 -10.99 24.84
CA ARG A 181 1.74 -12.18 25.49
C ARG A 181 2.78 -13.03 26.21
N TRP A 182 4.03 -13.02 25.74
CA TRP A 182 5.12 -13.79 26.34
C TRP A 182 5.88 -13.06 27.46
N ARG A 183 5.51 -11.81 27.76
CA ARG A 183 5.98 -11.08 28.94
C ARG A 183 5.85 -11.94 30.20
N GLY A 184 6.94 -12.06 30.98
CA GLY A 184 6.95 -12.83 32.22
C GLY A 184 7.05 -14.35 32.06
N ARG A 185 7.07 -14.88 30.83
CA ARG A 185 7.18 -16.34 30.60
C ARG A 185 8.62 -16.86 30.70
N ASP A 186 9.59 -16.07 30.24
CA ASP A 186 11.02 -16.44 30.29
C ASP A 186 11.91 -15.21 30.51
N PRO A 187 12.89 -15.27 31.44
CA PRO A 187 13.78 -14.14 31.75
C PRO A 187 14.63 -13.67 30.56
N ARG A 188 14.94 -14.55 29.60
CA ARG A 188 15.71 -14.19 28.38
C ARG A 188 14.91 -13.28 27.48
N ILE A 189 13.64 -13.61 27.27
CA ILE A 189 12.68 -12.77 26.53
C ILE A 189 12.53 -11.43 27.26
N ASP A 190 12.22 -11.44 28.55
CA ASP A 190 11.99 -10.21 29.32
C ASP A 190 13.20 -9.26 29.32
N SER A 191 14.42 -9.80 29.35
CA SER A 191 15.64 -9.00 29.26
C SER A 191 15.67 -8.15 27.99
N VAL A 192 15.44 -8.77 26.83
CA VAL A 192 15.44 -8.12 25.52
C VAL A 192 14.26 -7.16 25.40
N LEU A 193 13.07 -7.58 25.83
CA LEU A 193 11.87 -6.73 25.80
C LEU A 193 12.01 -5.48 26.68
N ASN A 194 12.69 -5.58 27.82
CA ASN A 194 12.96 -4.45 28.71
C ASN A 194 14.02 -3.51 28.12
N ALA A 195 15.05 -4.04 27.47
CA ALA A 195 16.03 -3.24 26.75
C ALA A 195 15.40 -2.50 25.56
N ALA A 196 14.56 -3.20 24.78
CA ALA A 196 13.77 -2.67 23.69
C ALA A 196 12.79 -1.57 24.13
N GLN A 197 12.17 -1.71 25.31
CA GLN A 197 11.31 -0.69 25.88
C GLN A 197 12.11 0.56 26.31
N ARG A 198 13.27 0.38 26.95
CA ARG A 198 14.15 1.49 27.36
C ARG A 198 14.67 2.26 26.15
N SER A 199 15.22 1.56 25.16
CA SER A 199 15.74 2.17 23.92
C SER A 199 14.68 3.02 23.22
N ARG A 200 13.43 2.53 23.14
CA ARG A 200 12.31 3.30 22.57
C ARG A 200 11.90 4.50 23.42
N LYS A 201 11.89 4.37 24.76
CA LYS A 201 11.63 5.50 25.65
C LYS A 201 12.71 6.58 25.52
N ASP A 202 13.98 6.20 25.41
CA ASP A 202 15.08 7.14 25.23
C ASP A 202 14.98 7.86 23.87
N ALA A 203 14.65 7.12 22.81
CA ALA A 203 14.38 7.71 21.49
C ALA A 203 13.18 8.66 21.51
N GLN A 204 12.12 8.33 22.26
CA GLN A 204 10.94 9.19 22.42
C GLN A 204 11.23 10.42 23.30
N GLY A 205 12.04 10.28 24.37
CA GLY A 205 12.47 11.40 25.21
C GLY A 205 13.38 12.39 24.49
N ARG A 206 14.01 11.97 23.38
CA ARG A 206 14.72 12.86 22.44
C ARG A 206 13.78 13.59 21.47
N ARG A 207 12.53 13.15 21.30
CA ARG A 207 11.55 13.88 20.49
C ARG A 207 10.96 15.01 21.32
N VAL A 208 10.86 16.18 20.71
CA VAL A 208 10.23 17.36 21.34
C VAL A 208 8.75 17.07 21.52
N ASP A 209 8.23 17.13 22.74
CA ASP A 209 6.79 16.98 23.00
C ASP A 209 6.10 18.34 22.83
N LEU A 210 5.27 18.44 21.78
CA LEU A 210 4.47 19.63 21.45
C LEU A 210 2.96 19.35 21.61
N SER A 211 2.58 18.31 22.36
CA SER A 211 1.20 17.85 22.45
C SER A 211 0.26 18.89 23.09
N THR A 212 0.76 19.64 24.06
CA THR A 212 0.03 20.69 24.80
C THR A 212 0.22 22.10 24.23
N THR A 213 1.14 22.30 23.27
CA THR A 213 1.47 23.60 22.66
C THR A 213 0.28 24.16 21.88
N SER A 214 -0.12 25.41 22.09
CA SER A 214 -1.24 26.04 21.36
C SER A 214 -0.96 26.18 19.85
N ASP A 215 -1.99 26.39 19.02
CA ASP A 215 -1.76 26.56 17.58
C ASP A 215 -0.91 27.80 17.28
N ALA A 216 -1.13 28.92 17.99
CA ALA A 216 -0.32 30.12 17.85
C ALA A 216 1.16 29.88 18.16
N GLU A 217 1.47 29.11 19.20
CA GLU A 217 2.85 28.73 19.53
C GLU A 217 3.45 27.77 18.49
N LEU A 218 2.65 26.84 17.94
CA LEU A 218 3.10 25.97 16.85
C LEU A 218 3.45 26.79 15.60
N ILE A 219 2.65 27.80 15.26
CA ILE A 219 2.94 28.72 14.14
C ILE A 219 4.19 29.56 14.42
N ALA A 220 4.33 30.10 15.63
CA ALA A 220 5.52 30.85 16.02
C ALA A 220 6.80 30.00 15.90
N LEU A 221 6.75 28.72 16.29
CA LEU A 221 7.86 27.77 16.09
C LEU A 221 8.17 27.52 14.60
N LEU A 222 7.17 27.51 13.74
CA LEU A 222 7.37 27.30 12.30
C LEU A 222 8.01 28.52 11.62
N GLN A 223 7.66 29.72 12.07
CA GLN A 223 8.16 31.00 11.55
C GLN A 223 9.55 31.37 12.10
N ALA A 224 9.90 30.90 13.30
CA ALA A 224 11.17 31.24 13.94
C ALA A 224 12.37 30.68 13.14
N PRO A 225 13.34 31.53 12.75
CA PRO A 225 14.45 31.14 11.87
C PRO A 225 15.46 30.19 12.53
N ASP A 226 15.54 30.21 13.86
CA ASP A 226 16.42 29.38 14.69
C ASP A 226 15.79 28.04 15.09
N THR A 227 14.51 27.81 14.75
CA THR A 227 13.84 26.56 15.10
C THR A 227 14.35 25.40 14.24
N GLY A 228 14.92 24.39 14.90
CA GLY A 228 15.49 23.22 14.24
C GLY A 228 14.46 22.38 13.47
N ARG A 229 14.91 21.75 12.39
CA ARG A 229 14.09 20.94 11.46
C ARG A 229 13.18 19.93 12.16
N ALA A 230 13.68 19.22 13.18
CA ALA A 230 12.92 18.20 13.92
C ALA A 230 11.73 18.80 14.70
N VAL A 231 11.88 20.01 15.24
CA VAL A 231 10.81 20.74 15.93
C VAL A 231 9.75 21.15 14.93
N LYS A 232 10.15 21.70 13.77
CA LYS A 232 9.23 22.06 12.68
C LYS A 232 8.44 20.83 12.16
N VAL A 233 9.10 19.69 11.95
CA VAL A 233 8.43 18.43 11.58
C VAL A 233 7.39 18.06 12.63
N THR A 234 7.78 18.10 13.91
CA THR A 234 6.88 17.76 15.02
C THR A 234 5.69 18.70 15.09
N ALA A 235 5.89 20.01 14.91
CA ALA A 235 4.84 21.00 14.91
C ALA A 235 3.82 20.75 13.77
N LEU A 236 4.29 20.51 12.55
CA LEU A 236 3.43 20.15 11.41
C LEU A 236 2.66 18.85 11.66
N HIS A 237 3.29 17.85 12.29
CA HIS A 237 2.60 16.62 12.68
C HIS A 237 1.52 16.89 13.74
N GLN A 238 1.75 17.78 14.70
CA GLN A 238 0.72 18.17 15.68
C GLN A 238 -0.46 18.90 15.03
N ILE A 239 -0.19 19.84 14.11
CA ILE A 239 -1.24 20.52 13.32
C ILE A 239 -2.07 19.47 12.57
N ARG A 240 -1.41 18.57 11.83
CA ARG A 240 -2.09 17.48 11.10
C ARG A 240 -2.93 16.60 12.04
N ARG A 241 -2.37 16.19 13.17
CA ARG A 241 -3.00 15.29 14.15
C ARG A 241 -4.26 15.91 14.77
N ARG A 242 -4.27 17.22 14.99
CA ARG A 242 -5.43 17.93 15.58
C ARG A 242 -6.64 17.99 14.64
N ALA A 243 -6.42 17.81 13.34
CA ALA A 243 -7.46 17.76 12.31
C ALA A 243 -8.43 18.97 12.32
N ARG A 244 -7.96 20.14 12.76
CA ARG A 244 -8.68 21.41 12.68
C ARG A 244 -7.89 22.43 11.84
N PRO A 245 -8.55 23.27 11.02
CA PRO A 245 -7.85 24.28 10.23
C PRO A 245 -7.08 25.28 11.11
N VAL A 246 -5.84 25.60 10.72
CA VAL A 246 -4.99 26.64 11.32
C VAL A 246 -4.53 27.59 10.20
N PRO A 247 -5.36 28.57 9.81
CA PRO A 247 -5.11 29.40 8.62
C PRO A 247 -3.78 30.15 8.64
N GLU A 248 -3.30 30.51 9.83
CA GLU A 248 -2.02 31.17 10.07
C GLU A 248 -0.82 30.33 9.62
N LEU A 249 -1.00 29.03 9.33
CA LEU A 249 0.01 28.21 8.66
C LEU A 249 0.44 28.83 7.33
N LEU A 250 -0.49 29.45 6.59
CA LEU A 250 -0.22 30.07 5.28
C LEU A 250 0.87 31.15 5.36
N ASP A 251 1.00 31.83 6.49
CA ASP A 251 2.01 32.87 6.71
C ASP A 251 3.44 32.32 6.78
N ALA A 252 3.61 31.01 7.00
CA ALA A 252 4.91 30.33 7.08
C ALA A 252 5.22 29.46 5.85
N VAL A 253 4.28 29.28 4.92
CA VAL A 253 4.36 28.25 3.89
C VAL A 253 5.55 28.44 2.96
N GLU A 254 5.79 29.66 2.47
CA GLU A 254 6.85 29.91 1.49
C GLU A 254 8.23 29.53 2.04
N GLN A 255 8.49 29.86 3.31
CA GLN A 255 9.71 29.45 4.00
C GLN A 255 9.79 27.92 4.13
N LEU A 256 8.72 27.28 4.63
CA LEU A 256 8.69 25.83 4.85
C LEU A 256 8.82 25.03 3.55
N ALA A 257 8.28 25.55 2.45
CA ALA A 257 8.39 24.99 1.11
C ALA A 257 9.83 25.07 0.59
N ALA A 258 10.47 26.23 0.71
CA ALA A 258 11.88 26.42 0.35
C ALA A 258 12.81 25.49 1.14
N GLU A 259 12.51 25.24 2.42
CA GLU A 259 13.23 24.30 3.29
C GLU A 259 12.91 22.81 3.00
N ARG A 260 11.98 22.51 2.08
CA ARG A 260 11.46 21.16 1.79
C ARG A 260 11.03 20.44 3.07
N GLN A 261 10.25 21.12 3.89
CA GLN A 261 9.90 20.65 5.22
C GLN A 261 8.94 19.45 5.18
N ALA A 262 9.38 18.33 5.76
CA ALA A 262 8.58 17.11 5.82
C ALA A 262 7.30 17.31 6.66
N GLY A 263 6.18 16.79 6.17
CA GLY A 263 4.87 16.92 6.81
C GLY A 263 4.07 18.16 6.41
N LEU A 264 4.65 19.11 5.67
CA LEU A 264 3.98 20.35 5.26
C LEU A 264 2.70 20.08 4.47
N PHE A 265 2.77 19.25 3.42
CA PHE A 265 1.59 18.87 2.63
C PHE A 265 0.47 18.27 3.49
N GLY A 266 0.83 17.41 4.45
CA GLY A 266 -0.12 16.80 5.37
C GLY A 266 -0.82 17.80 6.27
N ALA A 267 -0.13 18.87 6.68
CA ALA A 267 -0.69 19.98 7.45
C ALA A 267 -1.56 20.90 6.58
N LEU A 268 -1.11 21.24 5.37
CA LEU A 268 -1.88 22.07 4.41
C LEU A 268 -3.24 21.46 4.07
N ARG A 269 -3.30 20.12 3.93
CA ARG A 269 -4.56 19.41 3.68
C ARG A 269 -5.62 19.64 4.76
N VAL A 270 -5.23 19.93 6.00
CA VAL A 270 -6.16 20.19 7.11
C VAL A 270 -6.88 21.53 6.95
N LEU A 271 -6.32 22.48 6.19
CA LEU A 271 -6.96 23.77 5.89
C LEU A 271 -8.25 23.61 5.06
N GLY A 272 -8.39 22.49 4.33
CA GLY A 272 -9.53 22.26 3.46
C GLY A 272 -9.63 23.34 2.37
N PRO A 273 -10.84 23.80 2.01
CA PRO A 273 -11.04 24.82 0.98
C PRO A 273 -10.32 26.17 1.23
N GLN A 274 -9.91 26.47 2.47
CA GLN A 274 -9.22 27.72 2.80
C GLN A 274 -7.85 27.84 2.12
N VAL A 275 -7.26 26.72 1.69
CA VAL A 275 -5.96 26.70 1.00
C VAL A 275 -6.06 27.07 -0.48
N LEU A 276 -7.26 27.07 -1.08
CA LEU A 276 -7.44 27.18 -2.53
C LEU A 276 -6.83 28.44 -3.15
N PRO A 277 -6.99 29.66 -2.57
CA PRO A 277 -6.36 30.86 -3.14
C PRO A 277 -4.84 30.73 -3.26
N ALA A 278 -4.19 30.19 -2.23
CA ALA A 278 -2.74 29.98 -2.22
C ALA A 278 -2.33 28.82 -3.16
N ALA A 279 -3.08 27.71 -3.15
CA ALA A 279 -2.83 26.58 -4.03
C ALA A 279 -2.91 26.95 -5.51
N ARG A 280 -3.82 27.84 -5.91
CA ARG A 280 -3.91 28.36 -7.29
C ARG A 280 -2.68 29.16 -7.70
N VAL A 281 -2.11 29.94 -6.77
CA VAL A 281 -0.85 30.67 -7.02
C VAL A 281 0.30 29.69 -7.20
N TRP A 282 0.45 28.71 -6.30
CA TRP A 282 1.51 27.70 -6.40
C TRP A 282 1.39 26.83 -7.65
N ALA A 283 0.17 26.49 -8.06
CA ALA A 283 -0.09 25.65 -9.22
C ALA A 283 -0.03 26.40 -10.56
N ALA A 284 0.10 27.72 -10.55
CA ALA A 284 0.31 28.53 -11.74
C ALA A 284 1.76 28.47 -12.24
N ASP A 285 2.70 28.10 -11.38
CA ASP A 285 4.12 27.95 -11.71
C ASP A 285 4.55 26.48 -11.53
N PRO A 286 4.78 25.73 -12.63
CA PRO A 286 5.30 24.37 -12.58
C PRO A 286 6.63 24.22 -11.82
N GLU A 287 7.44 25.26 -11.72
CA GLU A 287 8.72 25.21 -11.00
C GLU A 287 8.57 25.49 -9.50
N HIS A 288 7.38 25.85 -9.04
CA HIS A 288 7.12 26.11 -7.63
C HIS A 288 7.35 24.83 -6.78
N PRO A 289 8.04 24.91 -5.63
CA PRO A 289 8.30 23.73 -4.77
C PRO A 289 7.03 23.02 -4.26
N LEU A 290 5.88 23.70 -4.31
CA LEU A 290 4.58 23.15 -3.93
C LEU A 290 3.68 22.82 -5.12
N PHE A 291 4.16 22.85 -6.36
CA PHE A 291 3.32 22.61 -7.54
C PHE A 291 2.50 21.30 -7.43
N ASP A 292 3.16 20.16 -7.17
CA ASP A 292 2.47 18.86 -7.07
C ASP A 292 1.53 18.79 -5.86
N ALA A 293 1.98 19.31 -4.72
CA ALA A 293 1.18 19.43 -3.51
C ALA A 293 -0.08 20.28 -3.75
N ALA A 294 0.06 21.40 -4.46
CA ALA A 294 -1.02 22.30 -4.82
C ALA A 294 -2.02 21.60 -5.74
N ALA A 295 -1.56 20.90 -6.78
CA ALA A 295 -2.43 20.13 -7.67
C ALA A 295 -3.27 19.10 -6.92
N HIS A 296 -2.72 18.42 -5.90
CA HIS A 296 -3.50 17.52 -5.04
C HIS A 296 -4.53 18.25 -4.16
N LEU A 297 -4.20 19.44 -3.63
CA LEU A 297 -5.15 20.25 -2.85
C LEU A 297 -6.30 20.76 -3.74
N LEU A 298 -5.98 21.18 -4.96
CA LEU A 298 -6.94 21.58 -5.98
C LEU A 298 -7.82 20.38 -6.40
N ALA A 299 -7.25 19.20 -6.58
CA ALA A 299 -8.02 17.99 -6.86
C ALA A 299 -9.04 17.68 -5.74
N GLN A 300 -8.66 17.87 -4.49
CA GLN A 300 -9.51 17.61 -3.32
C GLN A 300 -10.65 18.64 -3.15
N HIS A 301 -10.37 19.92 -3.35
CA HIS A 301 -11.30 21.00 -2.96
C HIS A 301 -11.70 21.95 -4.08
N GLY A 302 -10.97 21.96 -5.18
CA GLY A 302 -11.14 22.90 -6.30
C GLY A 302 -12.38 22.64 -7.16
N ASP A 303 -12.50 23.46 -8.19
CA ASP A 303 -13.61 23.49 -9.14
C ASP A 303 -13.09 23.48 -10.60
N GLU A 304 -13.97 23.79 -11.56
CA GLU A 304 -13.64 23.74 -12.99
C GLU A 304 -12.41 24.58 -13.38
N GLN A 305 -12.17 25.71 -12.69
CA GLN A 305 -11.04 26.58 -13.01
C GLN A 305 -9.68 25.93 -12.73
N ASP A 306 -9.67 24.89 -11.89
CA ASP A 306 -8.47 24.23 -11.41
C ASP A 306 -8.05 23.03 -12.31
N ILE A 307 -8.91 22.64 -13.26
CA ILE A 307 -8.67 21.53 -14.19
C ILE A 307 -7.31 21.63 -14.91
N PRO A 308 -6.90 22.79 -15.49
CA PRO A 308 -5.63 22.87 -16.22
C PRO A 308 -4.42 22.52 -15.35
N SER A 309 -4.38 23.00 -14.10
CA SER A 309 -3.29 22.70 -13.17
C SER A 309 -3.26 21.22 -12.76
N ILE A 310 -4.43 20.61 -12.54
CA ILE A 310 -4.52 19.19 -12.21
C ILE A 310 -4.05 18.32 -13.40
N LEU A 311 -4.41 18.70 -14.63
CA LEU A 311 -3.94 18.01 -15.84
C LEU A 311 -2.43 18.17 -16.03
N ALA A 312 -1.89 19.36 -15.80
CA ALA A 312 -0.45 19.61 -15.88
C ALA A 312 0.34 18.75 -14.88
N ALA A 313 -0.14 18.61 -13.64
CA ALA A 313 0.46 17.71 -12.67
C ALA A 313 0.35 16.23 -13.09
N LEU A 314 -0.81 15.83 -13.61
CA LEU A 314 -1.01 14.46 -14.10
C LEU A 314 -0.11 14.13 -15.31
N ASP A 315 0.17 15.11 -16.16
CA ASP A 315 1.07 14.96 -17.31
C ASP A 315 2.55 14.90 -16.89
N ARG A 316 2.93 15.37 -15.70
CA ARG A 316 4.30 15.21 -15.17
C ARG A 316 4.57 13.83 -14.59
N LEU A 317 3.52 13.11 -14.18
CA LEU A 317 3.63 11.73 -13.69
C LEU A 317 3.86 10.73 -14.83
N THR A 318 4.08 11.16 -16.08
CA THR A 318 4.58 10.26 -17.13
C THR A 318 5.91 9.68 -16.69
N ASP A 319 5.96 8.35 -16.58
CA ASP A 319 7.07 7.50 -16.11
C ASP A 319 7.10 7.22 -14.61
N GLU A 320 6.31 7.95 -13.80
CA GLU A 320 6.09 7.65 -12.38
C GLU A 320 4.74 6.95 -12.19
N TRP A 321 4.72 5.68 -11.79
CA TRP A 321 3.46 4.93 -11.64
C TRP A 321 2.66 5.25 -10.36
N CYS A 322 3.05 6.29 -9.62
CA CYS A 322 2.48 6.69 -8.33
C CYS A 322 1.86 8.09 -8.41
N GLY A 323 0.89 8.39 -7.54
CA GLY A 323 0.29 9.70 -7.34
C GLY A 323 -0.87 10.05 -8.29
N HIS A 324 -1.33 9.11 -9.12
CA HIS A 324 -2.40 9.39 -10.08
C HIS A 324 -3.79 9.35 -9.42
N ASP A 325 -3.97 8.55 -8.37
CA ASP A 325 -5.22 8.31 -7.65
C ASP A 325 -5.99 9.60 -7.33
N ARG A 326 -5.40 10.50 -6.54
CA ARG A 326 -6.06 11.71 -6.04
C ARG A 326 -6.35 12.72 -7.13
N LEU A 327 -5.43 12.86 -8.09
CA LEU A 327 -5.61 13.79 -9.22
C LEU A 327 -6.77 13.32 -10.10
N THR A 328 -6.84 12.02 -10.40
CA THR A 328 -7.90 11.46 -11.24
C THR A 328 -9.26 11.45 -10.54
N GLU A 329 -9.32 11.19 -9.23
CA GLU A 329 -10.53 11.35 -8.42
C GLU A 329 -11.04 12.80 -8.41
N GLY A 330 -10.13 13.75 -8.22
CA GLY A 330 -10.47 15.18 -8.25
C GLY A 330 -11.04 15.61 -9.60
N LEU A 331 -10.43 15.20 -10.71
CA LEU A 331 -10.96 15.45 -12.05
C LEU A 331 -12.34 14.81 -12.23
N ALA A 332 -12.53 13.55 -11.81
CA ALA A 332 -13.81 12.87 -11.93
C ALA A 332 -14.91 13.57 -11.12
N ARG A 333 -14.60 14.03 -9.90
CA ARG A 333 -15.49 14.85 -9.07
C ARG A 333 -15.89 16.14 -9.78
N ILE A 334 -14.92 16.94 -10.23
CA ILE A 334 -15.18 18.24 -10.87
C ILE A 334 -16.03 18.06 -12.13
N LEU A 335 -15.66 17.12 -13.01
CA LEU A 335 -16.35 16.85 -14.27
C LEU A 335 -17.76 16.25 -14.10
N THR A 336 -18.11 15.76 -12.90
CA THR A 336 -19.44 15.22 -12.60
C THR A 336 -20.34 16.26 -11.95
N THR A 337 -19.79 17.13 -11.10
CA THR A 337 -20.55 18.19 -10.42
C THR A 337 -21.04 19.27 -11.38
N SER A 338 -20.24 19.61 -12.40
CA SER A 338 -20.57 20.65 -13.38
C SER A 338 -20.44 20.11 -14.81
N PRO A 339 -21.46 19.39 -15.30
CA PRO A 339 -21.43 18.86 -16.66
C PRO A 339 -21.60 19.99 -17.68
N SER A 340 -20.56 20.27 -18.45
CA SER A 340 -20.60 21.20 -19.57
C SER A 340 -20.31 20.49 -20.90
N ALA A 341 -21.02 20.87 -21.96
CA ALA A 341 -20.75 20.40 -23.32
C ALA A 341 -19.33 20.75 -23.77
N SER A 342 -18.77 21.85 -23.29
CA SER A 342 -17.38 22.24 -23.58
C SER A 342 -16.34 21.29 -23.01
N GLN A 343 -16.71 20.42 -22.05
CA GLN A 343 -15.82 19.47 -21.38
C GLN A 343 -15.99 18.03 -21.86
N ALA A 344 -16.79 17.78 -22.92
CA ALA A 344 -17.03 16.44 -23.44
C ALA A 344 -15.74 15.75 -23.92
N ASP A 345 -14.88 16.47 -24.62
CA ASP A 345 -13.59 15.95 -25.12
C ASP A 345 -12.60 15.67 -23.98
N LEU A 346 -12.58 16.55 -22.98
CA LEU A 346 -11.78 16.34 -21.78
C LEU A 346 -12.25 15.10 -21.01
N ARG A 347 -13.56 14.98 -20.77
CA ARG A 347 -14.17 13.82 -20.11
C ARG A 347 -13.79 12.53 -20.83
N THR A 348 -13.88 12.51 -22.16
CA THR A 348 -13.49 11.35 -22.99
C THR A 348 -12.01 11.02 -22.82
N THR A 349 -11.15 12.03 -22.75
CA THR A 349 -9.70 11.86 -22.54
C THR A 349 -9.37 11.32 -21.15
N VAL A 350 -10.01 11.84 -20.10
CA VAL A 350 -9.88 11.35 -18.73
C VAL A 350 -10.35 9.90 -18.62
N ILE A 351 -11.51 9.55 -19.17
CA ILE A 351 -12.03 8.17 -19.20
C ILE A 351 -11.03 7.22 -19.87
N ARG A 352 -10.47 7.60 -21.02
CA ARG A 352 -9.48 6.80 -21.75
C ARG A 352 -8.18 6.62 -20.95
N ARG A 353 -7.72 7.68 -20.28
CA ARG A 353 -6.52 7.63 -19.42
C ARG A 353 -6.76 6.70 -18.23
N LEU A 354 -7.88 6.85 -17.52
CA LEU A 354 -8.29 5.99 -16.42
C LEU A 354 -8.38 4.52 -16.83
N ARG A 355 -9.02 4.20 -17.97
CA ARG A 355 -9.07 2.84 -18.52
C ARG A 355 -7.70 2.25 -18.83
N ARG A 356 -6.74 3.07 -19.26
CA ARG A 356 -5.36 2.63 -19.43
C ARG A 356 -4.72 2.36 -18.08
N LEU A 357 -4.86 3.27 -17.11
CA LEU A 357 -4.24 3.14 -15.79
C LEU A 357 -4.74 1.91 -15.02
N THR A 358 -6.04 1.56 -15.11
CA THR A 358 -6.59 0.37 -14.42
C THR A 358 -5.90 -0.93 -14.81
N ILE A 359 -5.39 -1.04 -16.04
CA ILE A 359 -4.71 -2.23 -16.56
C ILE A 359 -3.20 -2.07 -16.70
N ALA A 360 -2.69 -0.85 -16.90
CA ALA A 360 -1.28 -0.61 -17.19
C ALA A 360 -0.47 -0.28 -15.93
N SER A 361 -1.08 0.33 -14.91
CA SER A 361 -0.35 0.69 -13.70
C SER A 361 0.09 -0.56 -12.94
N PRO A 362 1.39 -0.70 -12.61
CA PRO A 362 1.86 -1.71 -11.67
C PRO A 362 1.50 -1.39 -10.21
N HIS A 363 1.19 -0.12 -9.91
CA HIS A 363 0.78 0.34 -8.59
C HIS A 363 -0.69 -0.02 -8.37
N SER A 364 -0.92 -1.24 -7.89
CA SER A 364 -2.25 -1.84 -7.81
C SER A 364 -3.14 -1.14 -6.80
N TYR A 365 -2.60 -0.60 -5.71
CA TYR A 365 -3.34 0.15 -4.69
C TYR A 365 -4.24 1.25 -5.29
N GLU A 366 -3.74 2.01 -6.27
CA GLU A 366 -4.47 3.15 -6.88
C GLU A 366 -5.65 2.72 -7.77
N ARG A 367 -5.70 1.45 -8.18
CA ARG A 367 -6.72 0.93 -9.10
C ARG A 367 -8.14 1.16 -8.59
N ARG A 368 -8.33 1.13 -7.27
CA ARG A 368 -9.60 1.42 -6.62
C ARG A 368 -10.12 2.82 -6.98
N SER A 369 -9.25 3.82 -6.93
CA SER A 369 -9.56 5.21 -7.23
C SER A 369 -9.87 5.42 -8.71
N TYR A 370 -9.14 4.72 -9.58
CA TYR A 370 -9.41 4.76 -11.02
C TYR A 370 -10.78 4.18 -11.36
N LEU A 371 -11.14 3.03 -10.77
CA LEU A 371 -12.45 2.41 -10.97
C LEU A 371 -13.59 3.26 -10.39
N GLN A 372 -13.37 3.91 -9.24
CA GLN A 372 -14.36 4.85 -8.68
C GLN A 372 -14.64 6.00 -9.64
N SER A 373 -13.57 6.60 -10.15
CA SER A 373 -13.62 7.70 -11.10
C SER A 373 -14.35 7.27 -12.37
N LEU A 374 -14.09 6.06 -12.86
CA LEU A 374 -14.77 5.48 -14.01
C LEU A 374 -16.26 5.19 -13.74
N LEU A 375 -16.65 4.77 -12.54
CA LEU A 375 -18.06 4.61 -12.18
C LEU A 375 -18.83 5.94 -12.17
N LEU A 376 -18.16 7.05 -11.83
CA LEU A 376 -18.76 8.39 -11.94
C LEU A 376 -18.81 8.88 -13.40
N LEU A 377 -17.77 8.58 -14.18
CA LEU A 377 -17.60 9.16 -15.51
C LEU A 377 -18.25 8.34 -16.66
N ASP A 378 -18.31 7.03 -16.53
CA ASP A 378 -18.77 6.09 -17.56
C ASP A 378 -19.36 4.82 -16.89
N PRO A 379 -20.48 4.96 -16.13
CA PRO A 379 -20.99 3.90 -15.26
C PRO A 379 -21.30 2.60 -15.99
N ASP A 380 -21.98 2.65 -17.14
CA ASP A 380 -22.46 1.46 -17.86
C ASP A 380 -21.29 0.58 -18.32
N LYS A 381 -20.31 1.19 -19.01
CA LYS A 381 -19.13 0.45 -19.51
C LYS A 381 -18.23 -0.03 -18.37
N THR A 382 -18.17 0.73 -17.27
CA THR A 382 -17.37 0.34 -16.10
C THR A 382 -18.00 -0.84 -15.38
N THR A 383 -19.31 -0.77 -15.16
CA THR A 383 -20.10 -1.84 -14.55
C THR A 383 -19.97 -3.16 -15.33
N ALA A 384 -19.93 -3.09 -16.66
CA ALA A 384 -19.73 -4.26 -17.52
C ALA A 384 -18.37 -4.97 -17.33
N VAL A 385 -17.32 -4.26 -16.92
CA VAL A 385 -15.98 -4.84 -16.70
C VAL A 385 -15.66 -5.15 -15.24
N LEU A 386 -16.48 -4.66 -14.29
CA LEU A 386 -16.31 -4.94 -12.86
C LEU A 386 -16.23 -6.43 -12.47
N PRO A 387 -16.92 -7.39 -13.12
CA PRO A 387 -16.83 -8.80 -12.74
C PRO A 387 -15.41 -9.34 -12.55
N SER A 388 -14.47 -9.02 -13.44
CA SER A 388 -13.10 -9.53 -13.32
C SER A 388 -12.36 -8.94 -12.11
N TYR A 389 -12.77 -7.79 -11.60
CA TYR A 389 -12.15 -7.15 -10.44
C TYR A 389 -12.58 -7.77 -9.10
N LEU A 390 -13.54 -8.69 -9.07
CA LEU A 390 -13.79 -9.55 -7.90
C LEU A 390 -12.59 -10.45 -7.57
N LEU A 391 -11.73 -10.69 -8.56
CA LEU A 391 -10.54 -11.53 -8.44
C LEU A 391 -9.24 -10.71 -8.36
N ASP A 392 -9.35 -9.38 -8.24
CA ASP A 392 -8.20 -8.49 -8.16
C ASP A 392 -7.38 -8.73 -6.89
N CYS A 393 -6.12 -8.29 -6.88
CA CYS A 393 -5.26 -8.44 -5.72
C CYS A 393 -5.56 -7.49 -4.57
N GLU A 394 -6.10 -6.31 -4.87
CA GLU A 394 -6.38 -5.32 -3.84
C GLU A 394 -7.74 -5.58 -3.18
N PRO A 395 -7.81 -5.67 -1.84
CA PRO A 395 -9.08 -5.87 -1.14
C PRO A 395 -10.08 -4.74 -1.41
N ASP A 396 -9.63 -3.49 -1.50
CA ASP A 396 -10.52 -2.37 -1.78
C ASP A 396 -11.09 -2.42 -3.20
N VAL A 397 -10.32 -2.90 -4.18
CA VAL A 397 -10.81 -3.13 -5.54
C VAL A 397 -11.87 -4.23 -5.54
N ARG A 398 -11.63 -5.33 -4.83
CA ARG A 398 -12.62 -6.40 -4.66
C ARG A 398 -13.87 -5.92 -3.94
N LEU A 399 -13.74 -5.05 -2.93
CA LEU A 399 -14.87 -4.44 -2.21
C LEU A 399 -15.76 -3.63 -3.15
N LEU A 400 -15.15 -2.75 -3.96
CA LEU A 400 -15.89 -1.98 -4.98
C LEU A 400 -16.56 -2.90 -6.00
N ALA A 401 -15.83 -3.89 -6.51
CA ALA A 401 -16.36 -4.84 -7.47
C ALA A 401 -17.55 -5.62 -6.88
N ALA A 402 -17.45 -6.07 -5.62
CA ALA A 402 -18.54 -6.75 -4.92
C ALA A 402 -19.78 -5.86 -4.86
N GLN A 403 -19.63 -4.59 -4.47
CA GLN A 403 -20.75 -3.65 -4.35
C GLN A 403 -21.49 -3.37 -5.67
N HIS A 404 -20.78 -3.36 -6.80
CA HIS A 404 -21.31 -2.78 -8.05
C HIS A 404 -21.40 -3.75 -9.24
N THR A 405 -20.82 -4.95 -9.17
CA THR A 405 -20.86 -5.90 -10.30
C THR A 405 -22.29 -6.35 -10.60
N PRO A 406 -22.70 -6.55 -11.88
CA PRO A 406 -23.95 -7.19 -12.21
C PRO A 406 -24.03 -8.63 -11.67
N LEU A 407 -25.23 -9.08 -11.28
CA LEU A 407 -25.43 -10.47 -10.92
C LEU A 407 -25.67 -11.33 -12.15
N THR A 408 -24.76 -12.27 -12.33
CA THR A 408 -24.77 -13.35 -13.30
C THR A 408 -24.43 -14.62 -12.53
N ASP A 409 -24.64 -15.80 -13.12
CA ASP A 409 -24.25 -17.05 -12.47
C ASP A 409 -22.75 -17.08 -12.15
N GLN A 410 -21.92 -16.49 -13.01
CA GLN A 410 -20.48 -16.38 -12.79
C GLN A 410 -20.15 -15.48 -11.60
N THR A 411 -20.72 -14.27 -11.55
CA THR A 411 -20.43 -13.33 -10.46
C THR A 411 -21.00 -13.80 -9.13
N ARG A 412 -22.15 -14.49 -9.12
CA ARG A 412 -22.66 -15.16 -7.91
C ARG A 412 -21.68 -16.19 -7.37
N ARG A 413 -21.07 -17.02 -8.24
CA ARG A 413 -20.04 -17.99 -7.82
C ARG A 413 -18.82 -17.31 -7.22
N TRP A 414 -18.32 -16.26 -7.86
CA TRP A 414 -17.18 -15.51 -7.32
C TRP A 414 -17.50 -14.80 -6.00
N LEU A 415 -18.68 -14.21 -5.86
CA LEU A 415 -19.13 -13.61 -4.59
C LEU A 415 -19.26 -14.65 -3.48
N LEU A 416 -19.78 -15.86 -3.80
CA LEU A 416 -19.82 -16.98 -2.85
C LEU A 416 -18.41 -17.36 -2.41
N THR A 417 -17.46 -17.47 -3.35
CA THR A 417 -16.06 -17.74 -3.02
C THR A 417 -15.48 -16.68 -2.10
N LEU A 418 -15.68 -15.38 -2.40
CA LEU A 418 -15.18 -14.30 -1.55
C LEU A 418 -15.79 -14.35 -0.15
N ARG A 419 -17.11 -14.55 -0.04
CA ARG A 419 -17.83 -14.62 1.25
C ARG A 419 -17.27 -15.69 2.19
N GLU A 420 -16.93 -16.86 1.63
CA GLU A 420 -16.46 -18.02 2.40
C GLU A 420 -14.94 -18.07 2.54
N ASP A 421 -14.18 -17.18 1.90
CA ASP A 421 -12.72 -17.28 1.90
C ASP A 421 -12.13 -16.81 3.25
N PRO A 422 -11.49 -17.70 4.04
CA PRO A 422 -10.95 -17.34 5.36
C PRO A 422 -9.84 -16.29 5.32
N VAL A 423 -9.22 -16.10 4.15
CA VAL A 423 -8.17 -15.08 3.96
C VAL A 423 -8.68 -13.75 3.43
N GLU A 424 -9.99 -13.61 3.17
CA GLU A 424 -10.57 -12.37 2.66
C GLU A 424 -10.92 -11.38 3.77
N GLU A 425 -10.74 -10.09 3.45
CA GLU A 425 -11.09 -8.98 4.32
C GLU A 425 -12.55 -9.02 4.75
N ALA A 426 -12.81 -8.71 6.02
CA ALA A 426 -14.15 -8.79 6.59
C ALA A 426 -15.16 -7.89 5.84
N SER A 427 -14.72 -6.71 5.40
CA SER A 427 -15.53 -5.78 4.61
C SER A 427 -15.94 -6.35 3.25
N VAL A 428 -15.01 -7.03 2.55
CA VAL A 428 -15.27 -7.69 1.27
C VAL A 428 -16.23 -8.87 1.46
N ARG A 429 -16.02 -9.70 2.48
CA ARG A 429 -16.93 -10.82 2.82
C ARG A 429 -18.34 -10.33 3.12
N GLN A 430 -18.46 -9.25 3.90
CA GLN A 430 -19.74 -8.64 4.22
C GLN A 430 -20.43 -8.08 2.98
N ALA A 431 -19.71 -7.37 2.11
CA ALA A 431 -20.26 -6.84 0.86
C ALA A 431 -20.72 -7.97 -0.09
N ALA A 432 -19.95 -9.06 -0.18
CA ALA A 432 -20.33 -10.23 -0.96
C ALA A 432 -21.58 -10.92 -0.39
N ALA A 433 -21.66 -11.08 0.94
CA ALA A 433 -22.85 -11.61 1.60
C ALA A 433 -24.10 -10.76 1.32
N ALA A 434 -24.00 -9.45 1.51
CA ALA A 434 -25.11 -8.52 1.27
C ALA A 434 -25.62 -8.58 -0.17
N ARG A 435 -24.71 -8.72 -1.15
CA ARG A 435 -25.09 -8.85 -2.58
C ARG A 435 -25.75 -10.16 -2.93
N LEU A 436 -25.47 -11.23 -2.21
CA LEU A 436 -26.08 -12.54 -2.42
C LEU A 436 -27.46 -12.67 -1.75
N THR A 437 -27.73 -11.87 -0.71
CA THR A 437 -29.02 -11.86 0.00
C THR A 437 -29.99 -10.79 -0.49
N GLY A 438 -29.49 -9.76 -1.17
CA GLY A 438 -30.25 -8.59 -1.59
C GLY A 438 -31.05 -8.75 -2.90
N ASP A 439 -31.37 -9.98 -3.31
CA ASP A 439 -32.31 -10.26 -4.41
C ASP A 439 -33.66 -10.74 -3.89
#